data_AF-A0A1G4AR52-F1
#
_entry.id   AF-A0A1G4AR52-F1
#
_cell.length_a   1.000
_cell.length_b   1.000
_cell.length_c   1.000
_cell.angle_alpha   90.00
_cell.angle_beta   90.00
_cell.angle_gamma   90.00
#
_symmetry.space_group_name_H-M   'P 1'
#
loop_
_entity.id
_entity.type
_entity.pdbx_description
1 polymer ?
#
loop_
_entity_poly.entity_id
_entity_poly.type
_entity_poly.pdbx_seq_one_letter_code
_entity_poly.pdbx_strand_id
1 'polypeptide(L)'
;MSQNLFTTAAIISFTAVILFSVQFASQTEPSNRPVPTMSSFAATTSNAGHDTNDPSKRRCHCAEIRKENRLRQAMGREERLVSGFNDAGRLLLNRRTAFGFGHWTTVYGYPSTGGCYTLKCDGVELDFLGLSRFEPTFRSGDPDEEDAHCARMVKLGPNWWKSLTHYLVNQSFEQATWEDDVVIAGYPAAGGLWLLKTTRAEAADAGVAVIHNARNMEERCRLIADCGGRFFKAADKVPELVIRIYGVHQGRVRQ
;
A
#
# COMPACT_ATOMS: atom_id res chain seq x y z
N MET A 1 -4.27 -29.78 5.20
CA MET A 1 -3.07 -29.84 4.34
C MET A 1 -3.19 -29.17 2.96
N SER A 2 -4.33 -28.59 2.56
CA SER A 2 -4.47 -27.95 1.22
C SER A 2 -4.29 -26.42 1.17
N GLN A 3 -4.14 -25.73 2.31
CA GLN A 3 -4.03 -24.26 2.33
C GLN A 3 -2.61 -23.73 2.04
N ASN A 4 -1.56 -24.54 2.26
CA ASN A 4 -0.18 -24.10 2.05
C ASN A 4 0.27 -24.08 0.58
N LEU A 5 -0.47 -24.75 -0.31
CA LEU A 5 -0.15 -24.83 -1.74
C LEU A 5 -0.68 -23.62 -2.55
N PHE A 6 -1.76 -22.98 -2.08
CA PHE A 6 -2.33 -21.81 -2.76
C PHE A 6 -1.53 -20.52 -2.47
N THR A 7 -0.98 -20.39 -1.27
CA THR A 7 -0.14 -19.24 -0.88
C THR A 7 1.21 -19.26 -1.58
N THR A 8 1.81 -20.43 -1.80
CA THR A 8 3.08 -20.55 -2.54
C THR A 8 2.90 -20.25 -4.03
N ALA A 9 1.80 -20.69 -4.65
CA ALA A 9 1.54 -20.42 -6.07
C ALA A 9 1.28 -18.92 -6.37
N ALA A 10 0.61 -18.21 -5.46
CA ALA A 10 0.35 -16.77 -5.60
C ALA A 10 1.63 -15.92 -5.47
N ILE A 11 2.52 -16.29 -4.54
CA ILE A 11 3.80 -15.60 -4.33
C ILE A 11 4.77 -15.84 -5.51
N ILE A 12 4.80 -17.06 -6.06
CA ILE A 12 5.65 -17.41 -7.21
C ILE A 12 5.18 -16.71 -8.50
N SER A 13 3.88 -16.50 -8.69
CA SER A 13 3.37 -15.76 -9.85
C SER A 13 3.69 -14.25 -9.77
N PHE A 14 3.68 -13.68 -8.57
CA PHE A 14 3.94 -12.24 -8.40
C PHE A 14 5.43 -11.88 -8.56
N THR A 15 6.35 -12.74 -8.13
CA THR A 15 7.79 -12.53 -8.34
C THR A 15 8.19 -12.67 -9.82
N ALA A 16 7.53 -13.57 -10.56
CA ALA A 16 7.74 -13.71 -12.02
C ALA A 16 7.32 -12.45 -12.79
N VAL A 17 6.23 -11.78 -12.39
CA VAL A 17 5.74 -10.54 -13.02
C VAL A 17 6.67 -9.35 -12.76
N ILE A 18 7.27 -9.26 -11.57
CA ILE A 18 8.26 -8.22 -11.25
C ILE A 18 9.56 -8.42 -12.05
N LEU A 19 10.04 -9.67 -12.19
CA LEU A 19 11.25 -9.97 -12.95
C LEU A 19 11.08 -9.73 -14.47
N PHE A 20 9.92 -10.08 -15.04
CA PHE A 20 9.66 -9.85 -16.47
C PHE A 20 9.57 -8.36 -16.83
N SER A 21 9.13 -7.51 -15.90
CA SER A 21 9.01 -6.07 -16.12
C SER A 21 10.36 -5.36 -16.19
N VAL A 22 11.39 -5.90 -15.51
CA VAL A 22 12.75 -5.32 -15.51
C VAL A 22 13.52 -5.67 -16.79
N GLN A 23 13.25 -6.82 -17.41
CA GLN A 23 13.91 -7.24 -18.66
C GLN A 23 13.36 -6.56 -19.92
N PHE A 24 12.11 -6.09 -19.91
CA PHE A 24 11.54 -5.38 -21.06
C PHE A 24 11.92 -3.90 -21.12
N ALA A 25 12.37 -3.30 -20.02
CA ALA A 25 12.80 -1.90 -19.99
C ALA A 25 14.21 -1.67 -20.57
N SER A 26 15.00 -2.72 -20.84
CA SER A 26 16.38 -2.60 -21.32
C SER A 26 16.56 -2.76 -22.83
N GLN A 27 15.49 -3.02 -23.60
CA GLN A 27 15.56 -3.15 -25.06
C GLN A 27 14.68 -2.12 -25.76
N THR A 28 15.19 -0.90 -25.88
CA THR A 28 14.71 0.04 -26.90
C THR A 28 15.91 0.67 -27.60
N GLU A 29 16.31 0.10 -28.73
CA GLU A 29 16.95 0.84 -29.83
C GLU A 29 16.05 0.76 -31.08
N PRO A 30 15.99 1.81 -31.92
CA PRO A 30 15.03 1.89 -33.01
C PRO A 30 15.59 1.27 -34.30
N SER A 31 14.87 0.28 -34.85
CA SER A 31 15.22 -0.34 -36.13
C SER A 31 14.40 0.24 -37.28
N ASN A 32 15.10 0.83 -38.25
CA ASN A 32 14.60 1.30 -39.54
C ASN A 32 14.01 0.16 -40.38
N ARG A 33 12.85 0.40 -40.98
CA ARG A 33 12.26 -0.46 -42.02
C ARG A 33 13.11 -0.46 -43.29
N PRO A 34 13.00 -1.53 -44.10
CA PRO A 34 12.38 -1.31 -45.42
C PRO A 34 11.36 -2.41 -45.81
N VAL A 35 10.41 -2.01 -46.66
CA VAL A 35 9.44 -2.86 -47.37
C VAL A 35 10.10 -3.35 -48.67
N PRO A 36 9.90 -4.63 -49.08
CA PRO A 36 9.29 -4.89 -50.40
C PRO A 36 8.36 -6.13 -50.40
N THR A 37 7.14 -6.04 -50.97
CA THR A 37 6.75 -6.35 -52.37
C THR A 37 6.36 -7.81 -52.60
N MET A 38 5.11 -8.01 -53.08
CA MET A 38 4.55 -9.29 -53.52
C MET A 38 5.20 -9.80 -54.81
N SER A 39 5.41 -11.11 -54.91
CA SER A 39 5.32 -11.84 -56.19
C SER A 39 5.03 -13.33 -55.96
N SER A 40 4.18 -13.87 -56.83
CA SER A 40 3.72 -15.25 -56.93
C SER A 40 4.82 -16.26 -57.25
N PHE A 41 4.63 -17.54 -56.90
CA PHE A 41 4.74 -18.68 -57.82
C PHE A 41 4.06 -19.92 -57.23
N ALA A 42 3.38 -20.67 -58.10
CA ALA A 42 2.62 -21.89 -57.79
C ALA A 42 3.52 -23.13 -57.74
N ALA A 43 3.14 -24.14 -56.93
CA ALA A 43 3.46 -25.55 -57.20
C ALA A 43 2.45 -26.50 -56.54
N THR A 44 2.11 -27.50 -57.34
CA THR A 44 1.06 -28.53 -57.34
C THR A 44 1.16 -29.64 -56.26
N THR A 45 0.02 -30.33 -56.03
CA THR A 45 -0.20 -31.69 -55.44
C THR A 45 0.07 -31.87 -53.93
N SER A 46 -0.72 -32.59 -53.13
CA SER A 46 -1.66 -33.70 -53.36
C SER A 46 -2.61 -33.84 -52.17
N ASN A 47 -3.76 -34.51 -52.38
CA ASN A 47 -4.70 -34.90 -51.35
C ASN A 47 -4.08 -35.82 -50.30
N ALA A 48 -4.25 -35.49 -49.03
CA ALA A 48 -4.34 -36.46 -47.96
C ALA A 48 -5.49 -36.04 -47.04
N GLY A 49 -6.59 -36.78 -47.10
CA GLY A 49 -7.71 -36.63 -46.19
C GLY A 49 -7.24 -36.83 -44.75
N HIS A 50 -7.60 -35.89 -43.87
CA HIS A 50 -7.51 -36.09 -42.44
C HIS A 50 -8.88 -35.86 -41.82
N ASP A 51 -9.49 -36.98 -41.45
CA ASP A 51 -10.72 -37.08 -40.68
C ASP A 51 -10.69 -36.16 -39.45
N THR A 52 -11.50 -35.11 -39.47
CA THR A 52 -11.75 -34.22 -38.31
C THR A 52 -13.07 -34.54 -37.60
N ASN A 53 -13.63 -35.73 -37.84
CA ASN A 53 -14.89 -36.19 -37.26
C ASN A 53 -14.71 -37.20 -36.12
N ASP A 54 -13.64 -37.07 -35.33
CA ASP A 54 -13.54 -37.79 -34.06
C ASP A 54 -14.21 -36.96 -32.93
N PRO A 55 -15.37 -37.41 -32.39
CA PRO A 55 -16.08 -36.71 -31.33
C PRO A 55 -15.30 -36.66 -30.00
N SER A 56 -14.28 -37.51 -29.81
CA SER A 56 -13.38 -37.46 -28.66
C SER A 56 -12.39 -36.28 -28.76
N LYS A 57 -11.83 -36.02 -29.95
CA LYS A 57 -10.95 -34.87 -30.24
C LYS A 57 -11.68 -33.54 -30.12
N ARG A 58 -12.95 -33.46 -30.57
CA ARG A 58 -13.80 -32.26 -30.40
C ARG A 58 -14.12 -31.95 -28.94
N ARG A 59 -14.36 -32.97 -28.12
CA ARG A 59 -14.59 -32.82 -26.68
C ARG A 59 -13.34 -32.32 -25.94
N CYS A 60 -12.16 -32.83 -26.31
CA CYS A 60 -10.89 -32.39 -25.75
C CYS A 60 -10.61 -30.91 -26.10
N HIS A 61 -10.81 -30.53 -27.38
CA HIS A 61 -10.61 -29.17 -27.85
C HIS A 61 -11.57 -28.15 -27.22
N CYS A 62 -12.86 -28.49 -27.06
CA CYS A 62 -13.81 -27.64 -26.32
C CYS A 62 -13.45 -27.49 -24.83
N ALA A 63 -12.90 -28.53 -24.20
CA ALA A 63 -12.46 -28.46 -22.81
C ALA A 63 -11.23 -27.55 -22.64
N GLU A 64 -10.33 -27.58 -23.61
CA GLU A 64 -9.13 -26.74 -23.68
C GLU A 64 -9.48 -25.26 -23.90
N ILE A 65 -10.37 -24.95 -24.86
CA ILE A 65 -10.90 -23.60 -25.07
C ILE A 65 -11.61 -23.07 -23.81
N ARG A 66 -12.34 -23.91 -23.07
CA ARG A 66 -12.97 -23.51 -21.79
C ARG A 66 -11.97 -23.27 -20.67
N LYS A 67 -10.80 -23.90 -20.68
CA LYS A 67 -9.71 -23.61 -19.73
C LYS A 67 -9.03 -22.30 -20.10
N GLU A 68 -8.72 -22.11 -21.38
CA GLU A 68 -8.10 -20.88 -21.89
C GLU A 68 -8.99 -19.65 -21.66
N ASN A 69 -10.29 -19.75 -21.94
CA ASN A 69 -11.24 -18.66 -21.68
C ASN A 69 -11.36 -18.35 -20.18
N ARG A 70 -11.24 -19.35 -19.29
CA ARG A 70 -11.20 -19.12 -17.85
C ARG A 70 -9.93 -18.41 -17.41
N LEU A 71 -8.78 -18.77 -17.97
CA LEU A 71 -7.51 -18.09 -17.72
C LEU A 71 -7.55 -16.65 -18.24
N ARG A 72 -8.04 -16.41 -19.45
CA ARG A 72 -8.20 -15.05 -20.00
C ARG A 72 -9.17 -14.20 -19.19
N GLN A 73 -10.28 -14.77 -18.70
CA GLN A 73 -11.20 -14.06 -17.81
C GLN A 73 -10.56 -13.73 -16.46
N ALA A 74 -9.74 -14.64 -15.91
CA ALA A 74 -8.98 -14.39 -14.68
C ALA A 74 -7.94 -13.27 -14.88
N MET A 75 -7.14 -13.34 -15.95
CA MET A 75 -6.16 -12.30 -16.28
C MET A 75 -6.82 -10.95 -16.55
N GLY A 76 -7.93 -10.90 -17.29
CA GLY A 76 -8.67 -9.66 -17.53
C GLY A 76 -9.39 -9.10 -16.28
N ARG A 77 -9.55 -9.90 -15.22
CA ARG A 77 -9.98 -9.43 -13.90
C ARG A 77 -8.80 -8.86 -13.12
N GLU A 78 -7.65 -9.52 -13.17
CA GLU A 78 -6.41 -9.05 -12.55
C GLU A 78 -5.91 -7.75 -13.17
N GLU A 79 -5.88 -7.63 -14.50
CA GLU A 79 -5.52 -6.39 -15.20
C GLU A 79 -6.44 -5.22 -14.82
N ARG A 80 -7.75 -5.47 -14.66
CA ARG A 80 -8.69 -4.46 -14.18
C ARG A 80 -8.43 -4.05 -12.73
N LEU A 81 -8.06 -4.99 -11.87
CA LEU A 81 -7.67 -4.68 -10.49
C LEU A 81 -6.40 -3.84 -10.49
N VAL A 82 -5.37 -4.22 -11.26
CA VAL A 82 -4.12 -3.47 -11.38
C VAL A 82 -4.37 -2.05 -11.92
N SER A 83 -5.20 -1.90 -12.96
CA SER A 83 -5.58 -0.59 -13.49
C SER A 83 -6.32 0.25 -12.44
N GLY A 84 -7.28 -0.34 -11.72
CA GLY A 84 -7.99 0.35 -10.64
C GLY A 84 -7.07 0.78 -9.50
N PHE A 85 -6.08 -0.04 -9.13
CA PHE A 85 -5.04 0.32 -8.18
C PHE A 85 -4.13 1.45 -8.68
N ASN A 86 -3.82 1.47 -9.98
CA ASN A 86 -3.01 2.53 -10.59
C ASN A 86 -3.75 3.87 -10.61
N ASP A 87 -5.05 3.87 -10.90
CA ASP A 87 -5.88 5.08 -10.91
C ASP A 87 -6.13 5.61 -9.50
N ALA A 88 -6.44 4.73 -8.54
CA ALA A 88 -6.52 5.10 -7.13
C ALA A 88 -5.16 5.58 -6.59
N GLY A 89 -4.08 4.91 -6.97
CA GLY A 89 -2.71 5.29 -6.64
C GLY A 89 -2.34 6.67 -7.17
N ARG A 90 -2.75 7.02 -8.40
CA ARG A 90 -2.57 8.35 -8.98
C ARG A 90 -3.35 9.43 -8.24
N LEU A 91 -4.60 9.15 -7.86
CA LEU A 91 -5.42 10.10 -7.09
C LEU A 91 -4.85 10.35 -5.69
N LEU A 92 -4.22 9.34 -5.09
CA LEU A 92 -3.62 9.44 -3.77
C LEU A 92 -2.21 10.05 -3.80
N LEU A 93 -1.43 9.84 -4.88
CA LEU A 93 -0.04 10.37 -5.00
C LEU A 93 0.05 11.89 -4.85
N ASN A 94 -0.99 12.60 -5.28
CA ASN A 94 -1.05 14.06 -5.23
C ASN A 94 -1.79 14.60 -4.00
N ARG A 95 -2.36 13.74 -3.15
CA ARG A 95 -3.12 14.16 -1.96
C ARG A 95 -2.26 14.08 -0.71
N ARG A 96 -2.32 15.14 0.10
CA ARG A 96 -1.80 15.15 1.47
C ARG A 96 -2.83 14.61 2.44
N THR A 97 -4.12 14.90 2.21
CA THR A 97 -5.22 14.36 3.02
C THR A 97 -6.26 13.65 2.17
N ALA A 98 -6.77 12.54 2.69
CA ALA A 98 -7.89 11.80 2.12
C ALA A 98 -8.90 11.46 3.22
N PHE A 99 -10.13 11.94 3.04
CA PHE A 99 -11.28 11.55 3.84
C PHE A 99 -11.85 10.26 3.27
N GLY A 100 -11.72 9.17 4.03
CA GLY A 100 -12.25 7.86 3.66
C GLY A 100 -13.66 7.63 4.20
N PHE A 101 -14.14 6.39 4.08
CA PHE A 101 -15.38 5.95 4.74
C PHE A 101 -15.25 5.85 6.27
N GLY A 102 -14.02 5.68 6.78
CA GLY A 102 -13.77 5.58 8.22
C GLY A 102 -13.91 6.92 8.94
N HIS A 103 -13.98 6.87 10.27
CA HIS A 103 -14.03 8.05 11.15
C HIS A 103 -12.67 8.73 11.35
N TRP A 104 -11.67 8.42 10.51
CA TRP A 104 -10.34 9.02 10.52
C TRP A 104 -9.98 9.60 9.16
N THR A 105 -9.13 10.61 9.17
CA THR A 105 -8.55 11.17 7.94
C THR A 105 -7.19 10.53 7.70
N THR A 106 -6.97 9.97 6.52
CA THR A 106 -5.64 9.46 6.17
C THR A 106 -4.79 10.61 5.66
N VAL A 107 -3.66 10.85 6.32
CA VAL A 107 -2.66 11.84 5.92
C VAL A 107 -1.46 11.13 5.32
N TYR A 108 -0.98 11.64 4.19
CA TYR A 108 0.18 11.16 3.47
C TYR A 108 1.32 12.16 3.57
N GLY A 109 2.55 11.65 3.57
CA GLY A 109 3.77 12.45 3.43
C GLY A 109 4.77 11.73 2.55
N TYR A 110 5.44 12.48 1.68
CA TYR A 110 6.38 11.93 0.70
C TYR A 110 7.78 12.51 0.89
N PRO A 111 8.62 11.90 1.74
CA PRO A 111 9.95 12.43 2.02
C PRO A 111 10.84 12.33 0.77
N SER A 112 11.77 13.26 0.61
CA SER A 112 12.78 13.29 -0.45
C SER A 112 13.69 12.05 -0.45
N THR A 113 13.87 11.44 0.72
CA THR A 113 14.60 10.17 0.89
C THR A 113 13.89 8.95 0.29
N GLY A 114 12.64 9.10 -0.12
CA GLY A 114 11.82 8.07 -0.75
C GLY A 114 10.90 7.32 0.21
N GLY A 115 9.98 6.55 -0.39
CA GLY A 115 8.87 5.90 0.32
C GLY A 115 7.70 6.85 0.58
N CYS A 116 6.83 6.47 1.51
CA CYS A 116 5.76 7.33 1.98
C CYS A 116 5.41 7.07 3.45
N TYR A 117 5.01 8.14 4.14
CA TYR A 117 4.38 8.08 5.44
C TYR A 117 2.87 8.04 5.30
N THR A 118 2.20 7.24 6.13
CA THR A 118 0.75 7.26 6.29
C THR A 118 0.39 7.39 7.76
N LEU A 119 -0.53 8.28 8.07
CA LEU A 119 -1.04 8.48 9.42
C LEU A 119 -2.56 8.56 9.38
N LYS A 120 -3.23 7.87 10.30
CA LYS A 120 -4.67 8.04 10.52
C LYS A 120 -4.84 9.12 11.59
N CYS A 121 -5.38 10.27 11.19
CA CYS A 121 -5.51 11.44 12.03
C CYS A 121 -6.95 11.67 12.48
N ASP A 122 -7.10 12.10 13.73
CA ASP A 122 -8.27 12.81 14.22
C ASP A 122 -8.15 14.34 14.00
N GLY A 123 -9.17 15.10 14.40
CA GLY A 123 -9.21 16.55 14.20
C GLY A 123 -8.08 17.30 14.92
N VAL A 124 -7.65 16.83 16.09
CA VAL A 124 -6.56 17.47 16.86
C VAL A 124 -5.22 17.26 16.17
N GLU A 125 -5.00 16.07 15.62
CA GLU A 125 -3.80 15.75 14.85
C GLU A 125 -3.74 16.54 13.54
N LEU A 126 -4.87 16.72 12.84
CA LEU A 126 -4.94 17.58 11.66
C LEU A 126 -4.59 19.04 11.99
N ASP A 127 -5.13 19.58 13.09
CA ASP A 127 -4.82 20.93 13.55
C ASP A 127 -3.33 21.07 13.90
N PHE A 128 -2.73 20.06 14.55
CA PHE A 128 -1.28 20.03 14.84
C PHE A 128 -0.41 20.00 13.58
N LEU A 129 -0.85 19.30 12.53
CA LEU A 129 -0.14 19.25 11.25
C LEU A 129 -0.35 20.52 10.40
N GLY A 130 -1.27 21.41 10.80
CA GLY A 130 -1.65 22.60 10.05
C GLY A 130 -2.50 22.26 8.81
N LEU A 131 -3.31 21.21 8.89
CA LEU A 131 -4.14 20.72 7.79
C LEU A 131 -5.61 21.04 8.02
N SER A 132 -6.36 21.19 6.92
CA SER A 132 -7.80 21.42 7.01
C SER A 132 -8.50 20.17 7.54
N ARG A 133 -9.42 20.38 8.49
CA ARG A 133 -10.28 19.32 9.04
C ARG A 133 -11.43 18.93 8.11
N PHE A 134 -11.74 19.78 7.14
CA PHE A 134 -12.96 19.64 6.32
C PHE A 134 -12.65 19.52 4.83
N GLU A 135 -11.52 20.06 4.38
CA GLU A 135 -11.19 20.16 2.96
C GLU A 135 -9.93 19.36 2.62
N PRO A 136 -9.90 18.62 1.50
CA PRO A 136 -8.72 17.89 1.09
C PRO A 136 -7.56 18.85 0.81
N THR A 137 -6.38 18.52 1.31
CA THR A 137 -5.14 19.22 1.01
C THR A 137 -4.31 18.41 0.04
N PHE A 138 -3.70 19.08 -0.93
CA PHE A 138 -2.82 18.46 -1.92
C PHE A 138 -1.36 18.52 -1.47
N ARG A 139 -0.55 17.62 -2.03
CA ARG A 139 0.89 17.59 -1.85
C ARG A 139 1.50 18.90 -2.38
N SER A 140 2.53 19.41 -1.69
CA SER A 140 3.30 20.53 -2.24
C SER A 140 4.16 20.07 -3.43
N GLY A 141 4.33 20.95 -4.41
CA GLY A 141 5.31 20.76 -5.48
C GLY A 141 6.75 21.01 -5.02
N ASP A 142 6.92 21.69 -3.89
CA ASP A 142 8.23 21.96 -3.28
C ASP A 142 8.66 20.79 -2.39
N PRO A 143 9.80 20.13 -2.69
CA PRO A 143 10.35 19.07 -1.86
C PRO A 143 10.61 19.48 -0.40
N ASP A 144 11.06 20.72 -0.15
CA ASP A 144 11.43 21.16 1.20
C ASP A 144 10.19 21.35 2.08
N GLU A 145 9.09 21.87 1.52
CA GLU A 145 7.81 21.97 2.21
C GLU A 145 7.21 20.59 2.53
N GLU A 146 7.38 19.63 1.62
CA GLU A 146 6.90 18.26 1.81
C GLU A 146 7.73 17.50 2.85
N ASP A 147 9.05 17.71 2.89
CA ASP A 147 9.92 17.17 3.93
C ASP A 147 9.60 17.77 5.30
N ALA A 148 9.34 19.07 5.38
CA ALA A 148 8.91 19.72 6.61
C ALA A 148 7.55 19.16 7.09
N HIS A 149 6.62 18.86 6.18
CA HIS A 149 5.38 18.17 6.49
C HIS A 149 5.63 16.75 7.02
N CYS A 150 6.49 15.97 6.38
CA CYS A 150 6.89 14.64 6.85
C CYS A 150 7.52 14.70 8.25
N ALA A 151 8.37 15.70 8.52
CA ALA A 151 8.98 15.89 9.84
C ALA A 151 7.93 16.18 10.93
N ARG A 152 6.85 16.89 10.60
CA ARG A 152 5.70 17.06 11.51
C ARG A 152 4.92 15.76 11.68
N MET A 153 4.68 15.01 10.61
CA MET A 153 4.00 13.71 10.69
C MET A 153 4.75 12.74 11.59
N VAL A 154 6.08 12.66 11.47
CA VAL A 154 6.96 11.79 12.26
C VAL A 154 6.71 11.93 13.76
N LYS A 155 6.43 13.15 14.23
CA LYS A 155 6.11 13.42 15.64
C LYS A 155 4.88 12.65 16.14
N LEU A 156 3.93 12.33 15.28
CA LEU A 156 2.69 11.62 15.63
C LEU A 156 2.76 10.10 15.43
N GLY A 157 3.92 9.56 15.04
CA GLY A 157 4.10 8.12 14.85
C GLY A 157 3.42 7.56 13.60
N PRO A 158 3.75 8.09 12.41
CA PRO A 158 3.21 7.58 11.17
C PRO A 158 3.79 6.20 10.88
N ASN A 159 3.11 5.47 10.01
CA ASN A 159 3.64 4.25 9.42
C ASN A 159 4.48 4.64 8.20
N TRP A 160 5.72 4.16 8.12
CA TRP A 160 6.54 4.30 6.92
C TRP A 160 6.39 3.08 6.01
N TRP A 161 6.31 3.32 4.71
CA TRP A 161 6.21 2.30 3.67
C TRP A 161 7.21 2.56 2.55
N LYS A 162 7.72 1.48 1.95
CA LYS A 162 8.63 1.54 0.80
C LYS A 162 8.04 2.28 -0.41
N SER A 163 6.74 2.23 -0.59
CA SER A 163 6.01 2.94 -1.64
C SER A 163 4.52 3.00 -1.33
N LEU A 164 3.78 3.88 -2.02
CA LEU A 164 2.32 3.91 -1.91
C LEU A 164 1.68 2.58 -2.35
N THR A 165 2.22 1.93 -3.38
CA THR A 165 1.76 0.61 -3.80
C THR A 165 1.94 -0.43 -2.70
N HIS A 166 3.09 -0.42 -2.00
CA HIS A 166 3.33 -1.32 -0.88
C HIS A 166 2.30 -1.09 0.25
N TYR A 167 1.97 0.16 0.55
CA TYR A 167 0.90 0.50 1.48
C TYR A 167 -0.48 -0.02 1.01
N LEU A 168 -0.87 0.23 -0.25
CA LEU A 168 -2.19 -0.14 -0.77
C LEU A 168 -2.39 -1.66 -0.82
N VAL A 169 -1.36 -2.40 -1.21
CA VAL A 169 -1.35 -3.86 -1.16
C VAL A 169 -1.49 -4.32 0.28
N ASN A 170 -0.68 -3.77 1.20
CA ASN A 170 -0.78 -4.14 2.62
C ASN A 170 -2.17 -3.84 3.17
N GLN A 171 -2.75 -2.65 2.94
CA GLN A 171 -4.10 -2.32 3.39
C GLN A 171 -5.17 -3.31 2.88
N SER A 172 -4.98 -3.88 1.68
CA SER A 172 -5.93 -4.81 1.07
C SER A 172 -5.86 -6.23 1.65
N PHE A 173 -4.71 -6.62 2.19
CA PHE A 173 -4.44 -8.00 2.63
C PHE A 173 -4.03 -8.13 4.10
N GLU A 174 -3.75 -7.02 4.78
CA GLU A 174 -3.32 -6.99 6.18
C GLU A 174 -4.47 -7.42 7.08
N GLN A 175 -4.19 -8.47 7.85
CA GLN A 175 -5.05 -8.89 8.95
C GLN A 175 -4.53 -8.20 10.20
N ALA A 176 -5.19 -7.13 10.61
CA ALA A 176 -4.89 -6.50 11.88
C ALA A 176 -5.00 -7.53 13.01
N THR A 177 -3.98 -7.63 13.83
CA THR A 177 -3.93 -8.56 14.97
C THR A 177 -4.21 -7.82 16.27
N TRP A 178 -4.60 -8.57 17.29
CA TRP A 178 -4.78 -8.02 18.64
C TRP A 178 -3.44 -7.64 19.29
N GLU A 179 -2.33 -8.20 18.81
CA GLU A 179 -0.97 -7.86 19.28
C GLU A 179 -0.34 -6.67 18.54
N ASP A 180 -1.02 -6.06 17.57
CA ASP A 180 -0.49 -4.91 16.83
C ASP A 180 -0.21 -3.73 17.78
N ASP A 181 0.99 -3.14 17.66
CA ASP A 181 1.38 -1.95 18.42
C ASP A 181 0.45 -0.76 18.10
N VAL A 182 -0.11 -0.16 19.14
CA VAL A 182 -0.82 1.13 19.12
C VAL A 182 0.10 2.18 19.75
N VAL A 183 0.32 3.26 19.01
CA VAL A 183 1.15 4.39 19.42
C VAL A 183 0.32 5.65 19.30
N ILE A 184 0.22 6.40 20.39
CA ILE A 184 -0.53 7.66 20.47
C ILE A 184 0.35 8.71 21.12
N ALA A 185 0.54 9.84 20.43
CA ALA A 185 1.38 10.93 20.86
C ALA A 185 0.57 12.20 21.13
N GLY A 186 1.03 13.01 22.08
CA GLY A 186 0.48 14.33 22.40
C GLY A 186 1.59 15.33 22.76
N TYR A 187 1.47 16.56 22.26
CA TYR A 187 2.49 17.60 22.42
C TYR A 187 1.93 18.80 23.19
N PRO A 188 2.19 18.91 24.51
CA PRO A 188 1.72 20.05 25.28
C PRO A 188 2.46 21.33 24.86
N ALA A 189 1.80 22.48 25.01
CA ALA A 189 2.37 23.80 24.69
C ALA A 189 3.59 24.13 25.57
N ALA A 190 3.65 23.57 26.79
CA ALA A 190 4.79 23.69 27.69
C ALA A 190 6.05 22.93 27.20
N GLY A 191 5.93 22.16 26.12
CA GLY A 191 7.00 21.33 25.57
C GLY A 191 7.06 19.93 26.18
N GLY A 192 7.77 19.04 25.49
CA GLY A 192 7.83 17.61 25.78
C GLY A 192 6.84 16.80 24.95
N LEU A 193 6.70 15.52 25.31
CA LEU A 193 5.83 14.54 24.64
C LEU A 193 5.12 13.69 25.68
N TRP A 194 3.82 13.52 25.52
CA TRP A 194 3.06 12.43 26.10
C TRP A 194 2.96 11.29 25.09
N LEU A 195 3.35 10.09 25.49
CA LEU A 195 3.34 8.91 24.63
C LEU A 195 2.66 7.74 25.32
N LEU A 196 1.64 7.20 24.67
CA LEU A 196 1.06 5.90 25.00
C LEU A 196 1.52 4.90 23.94
N LYS A 197 2.18 3.83 24.39
CA LYS A 197 2.52 2.66 23.58
C LYS A 197 1.93 1.43 24.24
N THR A 198 1.09 0.72 23.51
CA THR A 198 0.31 -0.42 24.02
C THR A 198 -0.03 -1.35 22.84
N THR A 199 -0.68 -2.48 23.09
CA THR A 199 -1.22 -3.33 22.01
C THR A 199 -2.67 -2.97 21.69
N ARG A 200 -3.17 -3.44 20.55
CA ARG A 200 -4.58 -3.24 20.17
C ARG A 200 -5.55 -3.86 21.19
N ALA A 201 -5.23 -5.03 21.75
CA ALA A 201 -6.02 -5.68 22.80
C ALA A 201 -6.10 -4.80 24.05
N GLU A 202 -4.95 -4.42 24.61
CA GLU A 202 -4.87 -3.58 25.81
C GLU A 202 -5.55 -2.22 25.60
N ALA A 203 -5.38 -1.61 24.42
CA ALA A 203 -6.04 -0.34 24.08
C ALA A 203 -7.57 -0.46 24.05
N ALA A 204 -8.08 -1.58 23.53
CA ALA A 204 -9.52 -1.85 23.50
C ALA A 204 -10.07 -2.07 24.91
N ASP A 205 -9.40 -2.88 25.72
CA ASP A 205 -9.79 -3.19 27.10
C ASP A 205 -9.75 -1.93 28.00
N ALA A 206 -8.75 -1.06 27.80
CA ALA A 206 -8.61 0.19 28.54
C ALA A 206 -9.44 1.36 27.98
N GLY A 207 -10.19 1.17 26.88
CA GLY A 207 -11.02 2.23 26.30
C GLY A 207 -10.24 3.42 25.75
N VAL A 208 -9.01 3.19 25.26
CA VAL A 208 -8.06 4.23 24.79
C VAL A 208 -8.63 5.10 23.66
N ALA A 209 -9.65 4.61 22.95
CA ALA A 209 -10.35 5.36 21.91
C ALA A 209 -10.91 6.72 22.39
N VAL A 210 -11.13 6.91 23.70
CA VAL A 210 -11.56 8.20 24.28
C VAL A 210 -10.59 9.35 23.96
N ILE A 211 -9.30 9.06 23.76
CA ILE A 211 -8.28 10.06 23.41
C ILE A 211 -8.63 10.77 22.08
N HIS A 212 -9.27 10.08 21.14
CA HIS A 212 -9.68 10.64 19.85
C HIS A 212 -10.85 11.63 19.96
N ASN A 213 -11.51 11.71 21.11
CA ASN A 213 -12.57 12.69 21.38
C ASN A 213 -12.03 14.04 21.88
N ALA A 214 -10.71 14.15 22.11
CA ALA A 214 -10.08 15.39 22.54
C ALA A 214 -10.40 16.54 21.58
N ARG A 215 -10.61 17.75 22.11
CA ARG A 215 -10.86 18.96 21.31
C ARG A 215 -9.59 19.71 20.94
N ASN A 216 -8.51 19.48 21.67
CA ASN A 216 -7.22 20.12 21.48
C ASN A 216 -6.08 19.25 22.03
N MET A 217 -4.85 19.67 21.76
CA MET A 217 -3.66 18.90 22.12
C MET A 217 -3.45 18.80 23.64
N GLU A 218 -3.89 19.77 24.43
CA GLU A 218 -3.78 19.70 25.91
C GLU A 218 -4.75 18.67 26.51
N GLU A 219 -5.98 18.64 26.00
CA GLU A 219 -6.95 17.61 26.37
C GLU A 219 -6.46 16.22 25.94
N ARG A 220 -5.88 16.10 24.73
CA ARG A 220 -5.25 14.85 24.27
C ARG A 220 -4.14 14.39 25.21
N CYS A 221 -3.23 15.29 25.60
CA CYS A 221 -2.14 14.98 26.53
C CYS A 221 -2.65 14.48 27.89
N ARG A 222 -3.70 15.12 28.44
CA ARG A 222 -4.33 14.67 29.69
C ARG A 222 -4.93 13.28 29.55
N LEU A 223 -5.69 13.03 28.49
CA LEU A 223 -6.30 11.71 28.25
C LEU A 223 -5.23 10.63 28.01
N ILE A 224 -4.12 10.96 27.33
CA ILE A 224 -2.97 10.06 27.20
C ILE A 224 -2.42 9.70 28.59
N ALA A 225 -2.25 10.68 29.48
CA ALA A 225 -1.77 10.44 30.84
C ALA A 225 -2.74 9.55 31.64
N ASP A 226 -4.05 9.82 31.55
CA ASP A 226 -5.10 9.05 32.22
C ASP A 226 -5.16 7.60 31.72
N CYS A 227 -4.85 7.36 30.44
CA CYS A 227 -4.72 6.03 29.84
C CYS A 227 -3.36 5.35 30.12
N GLY A 228 -2.53 5.87 31.02
CA GLY A 228 -1.24 5.28 31.40
C GLY A 228 -0.07 5.65 30.48
N GLY A 229 -0.22 6.67 29.65
CA GLY A 229 0.87 7.24 28.86
C GLY A 229 1.97 7.84 29.72
N ARG A 230 3.15 7.99 29.14
CA ARG A 230 4.36 8.50 29.82
C ARG A 230 4.79 9.84 29.25
N PHE A 231 5.26 10.73 30.12
CA PHE A 231 5.82 12.02 29.72
C PHE A 231 7.33 11.94 29.46
N PHE A 232 7.77 12.60 28.41
CA PHE A 232 9.16 12.71 27.97
C PHE A 232 9.54 14.18 27.80
N LYS A 233 10.56 14.62 28.54
CA LYS A 233 11.01 16.02 28.54
C LYS A 233 11.89 16.38 27.33
N ALA A 234 12.61 15.40 26.77
CA ALA A 234 13.51 15.58 25.63
C ALA A 234 12.94 14.88 24.39
N ALA A 235 12.90 15.59 23.27
CA ALA A 235 12.28 15.16 22.01
C ALA A 235 13.19 14.26 21.16
N ASP A 236 14.45 14.09 21.56
CA ASP A 236 15.53 13.58 20.72
C ASP A 236 15.39 12.07 20.45
N LYS A 237 14.74 11.33 21.37
CA LYS A 237 14.43 9.90 21.23
C LYS A 237 13.04 9.63 20.65
N VAL A 238 12.27 10.68 20.37
CA VAL A 238 10.86 10.56 20.01
C VAL A 238 10.64 9.83 18.68
N PRO A 239 11.37 10.15 17.59
CA PRO A 239 11.14 9.48 16.30
C PRO A 239 11.28 7.96 16.37
N GLU A 240 12.27 7.45 17.12
CA GLU A 240 12.46 6.00 17.30
C GLU A 240 11.33 5.33 18.10
N LEU A 241 10.71 6.08 19.01
CA LEU A 241 9.65 5.57 19.88
C LEU A 241 8.28 5.57 19.20
N VAL A 242 8.05 6.51 18.27
CA VAL A 242 6.74 6.68 17.63
C VAL A 242 6.64 6.14 16.21
N ILE A 243 7.70 6.13 15.40
CA ILE A 243 7.61 5.66 14.01
C ILE A 243 7.46 4.14 13.98
N ARG A 244 6.45 3.65 13.27
CA ARG A 244 6.32 2.23 12.93
C ARG A 244 6.80 2.02 11.51
N ILE A 245 7.85 1.22 11.34
CA ILE A 245 8.40 0.90 10.03
C ILE A 245 7.80 -0.42 9.56
N TYR A 246 6.91 -0.36 8.56
CA TYR A 246 6.32 -1.55 7.97
C TYR A 246 7.04 -1.90 6.66
N GLY A 247 7.49 -3.15 6.53
CA GLY A 247 8.18 -3.63 5.32
C GLY A 247 9.69 -3.83 5.44
N VAL A 248 10.27 -3.68 6.63
CA VAL A 248 11.53 -4.35 6.99
C VAL A 248 11.12 -5.59 7.78
N HIS A 249 11.33 -6.79 7.23
CA HIS A 249 11.38 -7.99 8.06
C HIS A 249 12.60 -7.85 8.99
N GLN A 250 12.48 -7.10 10.07
CA GLN A 250 13.37 -7.32 11.19
C GLN A 250 12.85 -8.55 11.90
N GLY A 251 13.43 -9.69 11.51
CA GLY A 251 13.31 -10.92 12.26
C GLY A 251 13.59 -10.60 13.72
N ARG A 252 12.56 -10.75 14.55
CA ARG A 252 12.65 -10.60 16.00
C ARG A 252 13.58 -11.72 16.47
N VAL A 253 14.88 -11.45 16.57
CA VAL A 253 15.79 -12.29 17.35
C VAL A 253 15.33 -12.12 18.78
N ARG A 254 14.58 -13.10 19.27
CA ARG A 254 14.32 -13.26 20.70
C ARG A 254 15.70 -13.54 21.34
N GLN A 255 16.16 -12.61 22.19
CA GLN A 255 17.11 -12.95 23.23
C GLN A 255 16.36 -13.63 24.37
#